data_AF-I7GN01-F1
#
_entry.id   AF-I7GN01-F1
#
_cell.length_a   1.000
_cell.length_b   1.000
_cell.length_c   1.000
_cell.angle_alpha   90.00
_cell.angle_beta   90.00
_cell.angle_gamma   90.00
#
_symmetry.space_group_name_H-M   'P 1'
#
loop_
_entity.id
_entity.type
_entity.pdbx_description
1 polymer ?
#
loop_
_entity_poly.entity_id
_entity_poly.type
_entity_poly.pdbx_seq_one_letter_code
_entity_poly.pdbx_strand_id
1 'polypeptide(L)'
;MLGQPLQLLPKTGVSQLSTALKVASTRLLQILAITTGTYADKLSPKVVQSLLDLLCSQLKNLLSQTGVLHMASFGEGEQEEGEEEEKKVDSSGETEKKDFRAALRKQHAAELHLGDFLVFPRRVVSSKAIQSKMASPKWTEVLLNIASQKCSSGIPLVGNLRTRLLALHVLEAVLPACESGVEDDQMAQIVERLFSLLSDCMWETPIAQAKHAIQIKEKEQQIKLQKQGELEEEDENLPIQKYPLTQRKLSVA
;
A
#
# COMPACT_ATOMS: atom_id res chain seq x y z
N MET A 1 -16.73 -19.73 -11.04
CA MET A 1 -16.89 -18.33 -10.60
C MET A 1 -15.87 -17.47 -11.34
N LEU A 2 -16.22 -17.01 -12.55
CA LEU A 2 -15.34 -16.22 -13.42
C LEU A 2 -15.37 -14.75 -12.99
N GLY A 3 -14.20 -14.14 -12.86
CA GLY A 3 -14.00 -12.78 -12.36
C GLY A 3 -14.71 -11.72 -13.20
N GLN A 4 -15.32 -10.77 -12.52
CA GLN A 4 -15.94 -9.60 -13.13
C GLN A 4 -14.94 -8.84 -14.02
N PRO A 5 -15.32 -8.44 -15.25
CA PRO A 5 -14.54 -7.48 -16.01
C PRO A 5 -14.60 -6.13 -15.31
N LEU A 6 -13.42 -5.56 -15.04
CA LEU A 6 -13.25 -4.20 -14.52
C LEU A 6 -13.97 -3.22 -15.48
N GLN A 7 -15.18 -2.81 -15.12
CA GLN A 7 -15.88 -1.73 -15.81
C GLN A 7 -15.04 -0.45 -15.64
N LEU A 8 -14.62 0.09 -16.78
CA LEU A 8 -13.97 1.40 -16.89
C LEU A 8 -14.99 2.48 -16.49
N LEU A 9 -15.10 2.75 -15.19
CA LEU A 9 -15.82 3.93 -14.73
C LEU A 9 -14.95 5.17 -15.04
N PRO A 10 -15.51 6.21 -15.69
CA PRO A 10 -14.73 7.37 -16.10
C PRO A 10 -14.30 8.17 -14.87
N LYS A 11 -13.02 8.03 -14.48
CA LYS A 11 -12.35 9.01 -13.62
C LYS A 11 -11.70 10.06 -14.51
N THR A 12 -12.33 11.23 -14.58
CA THR A 12 -11.79 12.43 -15.19
C THR A 12 -10.45 12.77 -14.55
N GLY A 13 -9.36 12.72 -15.31
CA GLY A 13 -8.03 13.18 -14.89
C GLY A 13 -6.85 12.26 -15.18
N VAL A 14 -7.05 11.00 -15.60
CA VAL A 14 -5.96 10.08 -15.98
C VAL A 14 -6.08 9.72 -17.46
N SER A 15 -4.97 9.82 -18.22
CA SER A 15 -4.96 9.45 -19.64
C SER A 15 -5.43 8.00 -19.83
N GLN A 16 -6.55 7.80 -20.52
CA GLN A 16 -7.12 6.47 -20.80
C GLN A 16 -6.11 5.57 -21.52
N LEU A 17 -5.29 6.15 -22.39
CA LEU A 17 -4.21 5.45 -23.10
C LEU A 17 -3.17 4.86 -22.14
N SER A 18 -2.76 5.62 -21.11
CA SER A 18 -1.79 5.15 -20.11
C SER A 18 -2.33 3.96 -19.31
N THR A 19 -3.62 4.00 -18.97
CA THR A 19 -4.28 2.89 -18.26
C THR A 19 -4.43 1.67 -19.16
N ALA A 20 -4.89 1.84 -20.40
CA ALA A 20 -4.99 0.77 -21.37
C ALA A 20 -3.62 0.10 -21.64
N LEU A 21 -2.57 0.91 -21.79
CA LEU A 21 -1.21 0.44 -21.98
C LEU A 21 -0.71 -0.35 -20.77
N LYS A 22 -0.97 0.12 -19.53
CA LYS A 22 -0.60 -0.60 -18.31
C LYS A 22 -1.30 -1.96 -18.23
N VAL A 23 -2.58 -2.03 -18.56
CA VAL A 23 -3.36 -3.28 -18.59
C VAL A 23 -2.82 -4.22 -19.66
N ALA A 24 -2.62 -3.74 -20.89
CA ALA A 24 -2.09 -4.53 -22.00
C ALA A 24 -0.68 -5.06 -21.71
N SER A 25 0.21 -4.21 -21.19
CA SER A 25 1.57 -4.60 -20.77
C SER A 25 1.53 -5.67 -19.68
N THR A 26 0.67 -5.52 -18.67
CA THR A 26 0.51 -6.52 -17.60
C THR A 26 0.01 -7.85 -18.17
N ARG A 27 -0.98 -7.82 -19.08
CA ARG A 27 -1.49 -9.04 -19.73
C ARG A 27 -0.43 -9.72 -20.60
N LEU A 28 0.36 -8.95 -21.34
CA LEU A 28 1.47 -9.48 -22.12
C LEU A 28 2.50 -10.16 -21.21
N LEU A 29 2.89 -9.51 -20.11
CA LEU A 29 3.81 -10.09 -19.14
C LEU A 29 3.26 -11.39 -18.51
N GLN A 30 1.95 -11.48 -18.27
CA GLN A 30 1.31 -12.71 -17.80
C GLN A 30 1.40 -13.85 -18.83
N ILE A 31 1.14 -13.55 -20.10
CA ILE A 31 1.24 -14.53 -21.19
C ILE A 31 2.69 -15.02 -21.30
N LEU A 32 3.66 -14.12 -21.27
CA LEU A 32 5.08 -14.47 -21.27
C LEU A 32 5.45 -15.33 -20.05
N ALA A 33 5.03 -14.94 -18.84
CA ALA A 33 5.28 -15.70 -17.62
C ALA A 33 4.75 -17.13 -17.71
N ILE A 34 3.49 -17.31 -18.13
CA ILE A 34 2.85 -18.62 -18.21
C ILE A 34 3.51 -19.48 -19.29
N THR A 35 3.77 -18.91 -20.47
CA THR A 35 4.41 -19.66 -21.57
C THR A 35 5.83 -20.07 -21.23
N THR A 36 6.64 -19.18 -20.67
CA THR A 36 7.98 -19.53 -20.17
C THR A 36 7.92 -20.51 -19.01
N GLY A 37 6.95 -20.38 -18.11
CA GLY A 37 6.63 -21.35 -17.06
C GLY A 37 6.43 -22.77 -17.59
N THR A 38 5.58 -22.88 -18.61
CA THR A 38 5.16 -24.15 -19.21
C THR A 38 6.27 -24.81 -20.03
N TYR A 39 7.10 -24.01 -20.71
CA TYR A 39 8.14 -24.49 -21.61
C TYR A 39 9.55 -24.27 -21.07
N ALA A 40 9.73 -24.04 -19.78
CA ALA A 40 11.00 -23.68 -19.16
C ALA A 40 12.13 -24.66 -19.53
N ASP A 41 11.83 -25.97 -19.59
CA ASP A 41 12.79 -27.02 -19.91
C ASP A 41 13.19 -27.08 -21.39
N LYS A 42 12.43 -26.43 -22.27
CA LYS A 42 12.67 -26.36 -23.72
C LYS A 42 13.22 -25.02 -24.18
N LEU A 43 13.14 -24.00 -23.33
CA LEU A 43 13.64 -22.67 -23.61
C LEU A 43 15.11 -22.57 -23.23
N SER A 44 15.83 -21.63 -23.85
CA SER A 44 17.21 -21.37 -23.44
C SER A 44 17.23 -20.84 -22.00
N PRO A 45 18.20 -21.26 -21.15
CA PRO A 45 18.28 -20.79 -19.77
C PRO A 45 18.38 -19.27 -19.66
N LYS A 46 18.95 -18.60 -20.66
CA LYS A 46 19.04 -17.14 -20.73
C LYS A 46 17.66 -16.50 -20.87
N VAL A 47 16.78 -17.04 -21.73
CA VAL A 47 15.42 -16.51 -21.90
C VAL A 47 14.60 -16.67 -20.62
N VAL A 48 14.68 -17.84 -19.98
CA VAL A 48 14.01 -18.09 -18.69
C VAL A 48 14.52 -17.10 -17.63
N GLN A 49 15.84 -16.93 -17.52
CA GLN A 49 16.46 -16.01 -16.57
C GLN A 49 16.03 -14.56 -16.81
N SER A 50 16.08 -14.07 -18.05
CA SER A 50 15.68 -12.68 -18.38
C SER A 50 14.23 -12.40 -17.99
N LEU A 51 13.32 -13.36 -18.20
CA LEU A 51 11.94 -13.19 -17.77
C LEU A 51 11.79 -13.19 -16.25
N LEU A 52 12.48 -14.08 -15.54
CA LEU A 52 12.48 -14.09 -14.07
C LEU A 52 13.06 -12.79 -13.51
N ASP A 53 14.11 -12.25 -14.11
CA ASP A 53 14.67 -10.95 -13.70
C ASP A 53 13.68 -9.81 -13.90
N LEU A 54 12.94 -9.80 -15.01
CA LEU A 54 11.86 -8.84 -15.25
C LEU A 54 10.74 -8.99 -14.21
N LEU A 55 10.30 -10.21 -13.93
CA LEU A 55 9.26 -10.48 -12.93
C LEU A 55 9.70 -10.07 -11.53
N CYS A 56 10.95 -10.35 -11.16
CA CYS A 56 11.53 -9.93 -9.88
C CYS A 56 11.61 -8.40 -9.78
N SER A 57 12.04 -7.73 -10.86
CA SER A 57 12.11 -6.26 -10.92
C SER A 57 10.74 -5.63 -10.78
N GLN A 58 9.73 -6.20 -11.46
CA GLN A 58 8.34 -5.77 -11.32
C GLN A 58 7.84 -5.97 -9.88
N LEU A 59 8.15 -7.11 -9.27
CA LEU A 59 7.76 -7.39 -7.88
C LEU A 59 8.37 -6.38 -6.90
N LYS A 60 9.67 -6.07 -7.05
CA LYS A 60 10.36 -5.03 -6.25
C LYS A 60 9.72 -3.66 -6.43
N ASN A 61 9.35 -3.29 -7.65
CA ASN A 61 8.71 -2.03 -7.96
C ASN A 61 7.30 -1.93 -7.35
N LEU A 62 6.53 -3.02 -7.35
CA LEU A 62 5.22 -3.06 -6.69
C LEU A 62 5.34 -3.00 -5.16
N LEU A 63 6.36 -3.64 -4.60
CA LEU A 63 6.65 -3.56 -3.16
C LEU A 63 7.05 -2.14 -2.76
N SER A 64 7.91 -1.47 -3.53
CA SER A 64 8.30 -0.09 -3.23
C SER A 64 7.12 0.88 -3.33
N GLN A 65 6.23 0.71 -4.31
CA GLN A 65 4.98 1.48 -4.39
C GLN A 65 4.08 1.29 -3.16
N THR A 66 4.07 0.07 -2.60
CA THR A 66 3.31 -0.22 -1.37
C THR A 66 3.93 0.50 -0.17
N GLY A 67 5.26 0.51 -0.06
CA GLY A 67 5.96 1.12 1.06
C GLY A 67 6.03 2.65 1.06
N VAL A 68 6.24 3.29 -0.09
CA VAL A 68 6.29 4.76 -0.22
C VAL A 68 4.97 5.40 0.22
N LEU A 69 3.86 4.70 0.01
CA LEU A 69 2.53 5.24 0.30
C LEU A 69 2.14 5.11 1.79
N HIS A 70 2.78 4.19 2.52
CA HIS A 70 2.65 4.09 3.96
C HIS A 70 3.32 5.29 4.65
N MET A 71 4.55 5.65 4.23
CA MET A 71 5.29 6.79 4.80
C MET A 71 4.63 8.14 4.50
N ALA A 72 3.91 8.27 3.38
CA ALA A 72 3.15 9.48 3.07
C ALA A 72 1.84 9.61 3.87
N SER A 73 1.30 8.50 4.39
CA SER A 73 0.04 8.49 5.16
C SER A 73 0.27 8.80 6.64
N PHE A 74 1.47 8.53 7.14
CA PHE A 74 1.92 8.91 8.46
C PHE A 74 2.92 10.03 8.25
N GLY A 75 2.48 11.29 8.36
CA GLY A 75 3.42 12.41 8.51
C GLY A 75 4.24 12.20 9.79
N GLU A 76 5.28 11.37 9.71
CA GLU A 76 6.39 11.35 10.65
C GLU A 76 7.21 12.60 10.27
N GLY A 77 6.75 13.75 10.77
CA GLY A 77 7.63 14.89 10.94
C GLY A 77 8.66 14.48 11.96
N GLU A 78 9.86 14.16 11.48
CA GLU A 78 11.03 14.02 12.33
C GLU A 78 11.19 15.34 13.11
N GLN A 79 11.05 15.25 14.43
CA GLN A 79 11.54 16.24 15.36
C GLN A 79 13.06 16.30 15.22
N GLU A 80 13.56 17.31 14.53
CA GLU A 80 14.82 17.94 14.93
C GLU A 80 14.44 19.17 15.76
N GLU A 81 14.72 19.11 17.07
CA GLU A 81 14.57 20.24 17.99
C GLU A 81 15.60 21.33 17.64
N GLY A 82 15.14 22.58 17.52
CA GLY A 82 16.01 23.75 17.32
C GLY A 82 15.26 25.06 17.03
N GLU A 83 14.55 25.55 18.05
CA GLU A 83 14.23 26.96 18.38
C GLU A 83 13.49 27.91 17.39
N GLU A 84 12.35 28.40 17.90
CA GLU A 84 11.73 29.74 17.75
C GLU A 84 11.47 30.35 16.35
N GLU A 85 10.18 30.50 15.99
CA GLU A 85 9.50 31.80 16.03
C GLU A 85 8.00 31.68 15.69
N GLU A 86 7.18 32.38 16.47
CA GLU A 86 5.75 32.56 16.26
C GLU A 86 5.45 33.20 14.90
N LYS A 87 4.65 32.54 14.05
CA LYS A 87 3.77 33.25 13.12
C LYS A 87 2.56 32.43 12.71
N LYS A 88 1.39 32.98 13.06
CA LYS A 88 0.05 32.58 12.61
C LYS A 88 0.03 32.19 11.13
N VAL A 89 -0.40 30.96 10.82
CA VAL A 89 -1.10 30.65 9.58
C VAL A 89 -2.23 29.67 9.91
N ASP A 90 -3.41 30.25 10.03
CA ASP A 90 -4.70 29.57 10.02
C ASP A 90 -5.03 29.13 8.57
N SER A 91 -5.77 28.02 8.39
CA SER A 91 -6.25 27.41 7.12
C SER A 91 -5.50 26.23 6.44
N SER A 92 -4.69 25.43 7.14
CA SER A 92 -4.05 24.21 6.55
C SER A 92 -4.74 22.87 6.88
N GLY A 93 -5.93 22.89 7.48
CA GLY A 93 -6.55 21.66 8.01
C GLY A 93 -7.36 20.82 7.01
N GLU A 94 -7.86 21.38 5.90
CA GLU A 94 -8.78 20.66 5.00
C GLU A 94 -8.08 19.81 3.93
N THR A 95 -6.92 20.25 3.44
CA THR A 95 -6.13 19.57 2.40
C THR A 95 -5.55 18.25 2.92
N GLU A 96 -4.97 18.27 4.12
CA GLU A 96 -4.35 17.09 4.76
C GLU A 96 -5.34 15.95 5.04
N LYS A 97 -6.61 16.28 5.36
CA LYS A 97 -7.67 15.32 5.71
C LYS A 97 -8.17 14.50 4.50
N LYS A 98 -8.31 15.15 3.34
CA LYS A 98 -8.70 14.47 2.08
C LYS A 98 -7.56 13.58 1.59
N ASP A 99 -6.33 13.99 1.84
CA ASP A 99 -5.12 13.30 1.43
C ASP A 99 -4.88 12.01 2.23
N PHE A 100 -5.14 11.99 3.55
CA PHE A 100 -5.01 10.76 4.37
C PHE A 100 -5.90 9.61 3.88
N ARG A 101 -7.21 9.85 3.71
CA ARG A 101 -8.14 8.81 3.26
C ARG A 101 -7.90 8.42 1.79
N ALA A 102 -7.39 9.35 0.98
CA ALA A 102 -6.97 9.05 -0.39
C ALA A 102 -5.69 8.19 -0.42
N ALA A 103 -4.73 8.47 0.46
CA ALA A 103 -3.50 7.71 0.63
C ALA A 103 -3.81 6.27 1.06
N LEU A 104 -4.64 6.06 2.08
CA LEU A 104 -5.01 4.71 2.54
C LEU A 104 -5.65 3.86 1.42
N ARG A 105 -6.52 4.46 0.59
CA ARG A 105 -7.11 3.77 -0.57
C ARG A 105 -6.09 3.47 -1.66
N LYS A 106 -5.16 4.39 -1.92
CA LYS A 106 -4.06 4.18 -2.88
C LYS A 106 -3.14 3.06 -2.39
N GLN A 107 -2.87 2.97 -1.09
CA GLN A 107 -2.03 1.93 -0.49
C GLN A 107 -2.72 0.58 -0.64
N HIS A 108 -4.00 0.49 -0.30
CA HIS A 108 -4.77 -0.73 -0.47
C HIS A 108 -4.83 -1.20 -1.94
N ALA A 109 -4.95 -0.26 -2.89
CA ALA A 109 -4.90 -0.57 -4.31
C ALA A 109 -3.51 -1.10 -4.75
N ALA A 110 -2.42 -0.55 -4.20
CA ALA A 110 -1.06 -1.04 -4.46
C ALA A 110 -0.85 -2.45 -3.90
N GLU A 111 -1.32 -2.72 -2.68
CA GLU A 111 -1.27 -4.06 -2.05
C GLU A 111 -2.06 -5.10 -2.84
N LEU A 112 -3.24 -4.73 -3.35
CA LEU A 112 -4.04 -5.58 -4.23
C LEU A 112 -3.29 -5.89 -5.53
N HIS A 113 -2.68 -4.88 -6.14
CA HIS A 113 -1.92 -5.07 -7.38
C HIS A 113 -0.68 -5.96 -7.17
N LEU A 114 -0.01 -5.83 -6.02
CA LEU A 114 1.07 -6.72 -5.61
C LEU A 114 0.57 -8.16 -5.44
N GLY A 115 -0.57 -8.35 -4.76
CA GLY A 115 -1.19 -9.66 -4.58
C GLY A 115 -1.62 -10.32 -5.89
N ASP A 116 -2.23 -9.56 -6.79
CA ASP A 116 -2.60 -10.03 -8.12
C ASP A 116 -1.38 -10.46 -8.94
N PHE A 117 -0.27 -9.73 -8.80
CA PHE A 117 0.98 -10.07 -9.47
C PHE A 117 1.58 -11.37 -8.94
N LEU A 118 1.55 -11.61 -7.62
CA LEU A 118 2.09 -12.83 -6.99
C LEU A 118 1.39 -14.12 -7.43
N VAL A 119 0.20 -14.04 -8.02
CA VAL A 119 -0.46 -15.19 -8.65
C VAL A 119 0.38 -15.76 -9.81
N PHE A 120 1.18 -14.95 -10.52
CA PHE A 120 2.02 -15.46 -11.63
C PHE A 120 3.23 -16.23 -11.14
N PRO A 121 4.09 -15.70 -10.23
CA PRO A 121 5.13 -16.48 -9.57
C PRO A 121 4.61 -17.81 -9.04
N ARG A 122 3.48 -17.81 -8.31
CA ARG A 122 2.86 -19.04 -7.78
C ARG A 122 2.52 -20.07 -8.86
N ARG A 123 2.13 -19.64 -10.05
CA ARG A 123 1.80 -20.54 -11.16
C ARG A 123 3.02 -21.07 -11.89
N VAL A 124 4.08 -20.27 -12.02
CA VAL A 124 5.27 -20.64 -12.82
C VAL A 124 6.30 -21.44 -12.03
N VAL A 125 6.29 -21.37 -10.69
CA VAL A 125 7.14 -22.21 -9.82
C VAL A 125 6.78 -23.70 -9.81
N SER A 126 5.98 -24.18 -10.76
CA SER A 126 5.71 -25.61 -10.96
C SER A 126 6.85 -26.35 -11.69
N SER A 127 7.69 -25.63 -12.44
CA SER A 127 8.86 -26.21 -13.12
C SER A 127 10.09 -26.19 -12.22
N LYS A 128 10.82 -27.31 -12.15
CA LYS A 128 12.09 -27.41 -11.42
C LYS A 128 13.15 -26.42 -11.91
N ALA A 129 13.19 -26.15 -13.22
CA ALA A 129 14.11 -25.18 -13.80
C ALA A 129 13.84 -23.76 -13.25
N ILE A 130 12.57 -23.41 -13.05
CA ILE A 130 12.18 -22.12 -12.48
C ILE A 130 12.44 -22.08 -10.98
N GLN A 131 12.08 -23.14 -10.24
CA GLN A 131 12.34 -23.25 -8.81
C GLN A 131 13.82 -23.02 -8.49
N SER A 132 14.72 -23.70 -9.22
CA SER A 132 16.16 -23.56 -9.05
C SER A 132 16.66 -22.14 -9.32
N LYS A 133 16.10 -21.43 -10.30
CA LYS A 133 16.45 -20.01 -10.54
C LYS A 133 15.86 -19.06 -9.50
N MET A 134 14.64 -19.34 -9.04
CA MET A 134 13.97 -18.54 -8.03
C MET A 134 14.51 -18.80 -6.61
N ALA A 135 15.26 -19.87 -6.39
CA ALA A 135 15.98 -20.15 -5.14
C ALA A 135 17.12 -19.16 -4.86
N SER A 136 17.44 -18.28 -5.81
CA SER A 136 18.44 -17.22 -5.62
C SER A 136 18.06 -16.26 -4.47
N PRO A 137 19.05 -15.69 -3.74
CA PRO A 137 18.82 -14.70 -2.69
C PRO A 137 17.95 -13.51 -3.14
N LYS A 138 18.16 -13.05 -4.39
CA LYS A 138 17.38 -11.95 -4.99
C LYS A 138 15.87 -12.18 -4.93
N TRP A 139 15.42 -13.41 -5.05
CA TRP A 139 14.00 -13.78 -5.03
C TRP A 139 13.52 -14.08 -3.63
N THR A 140 14.27 -14.87 -2.86
CA THR A 140 13.90 -15.22 -1.48
C THR A 140 13.80 -13.98 -0.59
N GLU A 141 14.73 -13.03 -0.72
CA GLU A 141 14.70 -11.75 -0.01
C GLU A 141 13.44 -10.94 -0.33
N VAL A 142 13.07 -10.82 -1.60
CA VAL A 142 11.89 -10.02 -2.00
C VAL A 142 10.61 -10.66 -1.48
N LEU A 143 10.50 -11.97 -1.55
CA LEU A 143 9.33 -12.69 -1.05
C LEU A 143 9.24 -12.61 0.49
N LEU A 144 10.38 -12.73 1.18
CA LEU A 144 10.46 -12.53 2.63
C LEU A 144 10.09 -11.10 3.00
N ASN A 145 10.58 -10.09 2.29
CA ASN A 145 10.21 -8.69 2.52
C ASN A 145 8.70 -8.47 2.36
N ILE A 146 8.06 -9.05 1.34
CA ILE A 146 6.60 -8.97 1.18
C ILE A 146 5.88 -9.61 2.37
N ALA A 147 6.39 -10.74 2.88
CA ALA A 147 5.76 -11.47 3.97
C ALA A 147 6.00 -10.83 5.35
N SER A 148 7.21 -10.28 5.59
CA SER A 148 7.72 -9.97 6.93
C SER A 148 8.17 -8.54 7.15
N GLN A 149 8.29 -7.70 6.12
CA GLN A 149 8.76 -6.33 6.31
C GLN A 149 7.73 -5.53 7.12
N LYS A 150 8.23 -4.78 8.10
CA LYS A 150 7.45 -3.88 8.95
C LYS A 150 7.95 -2.45 8.81
N CYS A 151 7.09 -1.51 9.16
CA CYS A 151 7.46 -0.11 9.36
C CYS A 151 8.03 0.11 10.76
N SER A 152 8.58 1.30 11.01
CA SER A 152 9.05 1.80 12.33
C SER A 152 8.00 1.58 13.44
N SER A 153 6.72 1.75 13.11
CA SER A 153 5.58 1.55 14.00
C SER A 153 5.25 0.09 14.35
N GLY A 154 5.99 -0.89 13.80
CA GLY A 154 5.72 -2.32 13.97
C GLY A 154 4.55 -2.85 13.12
N ILE A 155 3.90 -1.99 12.33
CA ILE A 155 2.84 -2.39 11.40
C ILE A 155 3.48 -3.07 10.17
N PRO A 156 2.93 -4.19 9.67
CA PRO A 156 3.40 -4.81 8.45
C PRO A 156 3.31 -3.84 7.26
N LEU A 157 4.38 -3.77 6.45
CA LEU A 157 4.43 -2.94 5.26
C LEU A 157 3.31 -3.29 4.27
N VAL A 158 3.02 -4.59 4.15
CA VAL A 158 1.91 -5.12 3.37
C VAL A 158 0.84 -5.57 4.36
N GLY A 159 -0.21 -4.77 4.56
CA GLY A 159 -1.28 -5.11 5.50
C GLY A 159 -2.14 -6.29 5.03
N ASN A 160 -2.26 -6.47 3.71
CA ASN A 160 -3.06 -7.52 3.11
C ASN A 160 -2.53 -8.95 3.38
N LEU A 161 -3.24 -9.69 4.24
CA LEU A 161 -2.91 -11.06 4.60
C LEU A 161 -2.86 -12.01 3.40
N ARG A 162 -3.77 -11.87 2.43
CA ARG A 162 -3.79 -12.72 1.22
C ARG A 162 -2.50 -12.53 0.42
N THR A 163 -2.04 -11.29 0.25
CA THR A 163 -0.79 -10.98 -0.45
C THR A 163 0.41 -11.60 0.26
N ARG A 164 0.50 -11.47 1.58
CA ARG A 164 1.57 -12.08 2.40
C ARG A 164 1.58 -13.61 2.30
N LEU A 165 0.41 -14.24 2.41
CA LEU A 165 0.27 -15.69 2.25
C LEU A 165 0.65 -16.16 0.84
N LEU A 166 0.33 -15.39 -0.21
CA LEU A 166 0.78 -15.73 -1.56
C LEU A 166 2.30 -15.72 -1.67
N ALA A 167 2.99 -14.75 -1.06
CA ALA A 167 4.46 -14.74 -1.04
C ALA A 167 5.04 -15.96 -0.29
N LEU A 168 4.45 -16.32 0.86
CA LEU A 168 4.84 -17.52 1.61
C LEU A 168 4.61 -18.81 0.81
N HIS A 169 3.50 -18.95 0.08
CA HIS A 169 3.28 -20.11 -0.79
C HIS A 169 4.32 -20.21 -1.92
N VAL A 170 4.79 -19.08 -2.45
CA VAL A 170 5.85 -19.08 -3.46
C VAL A 170 7.18 -19.50 -2.82
N LEU A 171 7.48 -18.99 -1.61
CA LEU A 171 8.66 -19.41 -0.84
C LEU A 171 8.64 -20.92 -0.57
N GLU A 172 7.52 -21.47 -0.09
CA GLU A 172 7.35 -22.90 0.16
C GLU A 172 7.72 -23.76 -1.06
N ALA A 173 7.36 -23.32 -2.27
CA ALA A 173 7.68 -24.05 -3.51
C ALA A 173 9.16 -23.90 -3.95
N VAL A 174 9.84 -22.85 -3.50
CA VAL A 174 11.18 -22.47 -3.95
C VAL A 174 12.27 -22.91 -2.98
N LEU A 175 12.01 -22.87 -1.67
CA LEU A 175 12.98 -23.21 -0.62
C LEU A 175 13.55 -24.63 -0.74
N PRO A 176 12.78 -25.68 -1.09
CA PRO A 176 13.35 -27.01 -1.31
C PRO A 176 14.40 -27.05 -2.43
N ALA A 177 14.34 -26.12 -3.39
CA ALA A 177 15.36 -26.03 -4.45
C ALA A 177 16.65 -25.34 -3.98
N CYS A 178 16.63 -24.64 -2.84
CA CYS A 178 17.82 -24.01 -2.24
C CYS A 178 18.83 -25.05 -1.73
N GLU A 179 18.38 -26.23 -1.30
CA GLU A 179 19.24 -27.29 -0.71
C GLU A 179 20.37 -27.77 -1.63
N SER A 180 20.26 -27.54 -2.94
CA SER A 180 21.22 -28.01 -3.95
C SER A 180 22.38 -27.05 -4.25
N GLY A 181 22.39 -25.84 -3.70
CA GLY A 181 23.41 -24.84 -4.08
C GLY A 181 23.51 -23.59 -3.21
N VAL A 182 22.91 -23.58 -2.02
CA VAL A 182 22.92 -22.44 -1.09
C VAL A 182 23.83 -22.76 0.10
N GLU A 183 24.64 -21.79 0.53
CA GLU A 183 25.46 -21.90 1.73
C GLU A 183 24.55 -22.02 2.97
N ASP A 184 24.89 -22.93 3.90
CA ASP A 184 24.10 -23.21 5.11
C ASP A 184 23.72 -21.94 5.89
N ASP A 185 24.58 -20.92 5.87
CA ASP A 185 24.37 -19.62 6.51
C ASP A 185 23.16 -18.85 5.94
N GLN A 186 22.93 -18.92 4.63
CA GLN A 186 21.78 -18.27 3.99
C GLN A 186 20.47 -18.99 4.38
N MET A 187 20.50 -20.32 4.46
CA MET A 187 19.35 -21.09 4.91
C MET A 187 19.03 -20.78 6.37
N ALA A 188 20.04 -20.69 7.24
CA ALA A 188 19.88 -20.29 8.63
C ALA A 188 19.21 -18.90 8.76
N GLN A 189 19.67 -17.91 7.98
CA GLN A 189 19.07 -16.57 7.95
C GLN A 189 17.61 -16.58 7.49
N ILE A 190 17.27 -17.39 6.46
CA ILE A 190 15.88 -17.53 6.00
C ILE A 190 15.01 -18.11 7.12
N VAL A 191 15.49 -19.17 7.78
CA VAL A 191 14.78 -19.84 8.87
C VAL A 191 14.57 -18.88 10.04
N GLU A 192 15.61 -18.18 10.47
CA GLU A 192 15.54 -17.17 11.54
C GLU A 192 14.48 -16.12 11.21
N ARG A 193 14.50 -15.59 9.98
CA ARG A 193 13.54 -14.57 9.53
C ARG A 193 12.11 -15.07 9.48
N LEU A 194 11.88 -16.35 9.15
CA LEU A 194 10.56 -16.98 9.19
C LEU A 194 10.06 -17.17 10.63
N PHE A 195 10.95 -17.52 11.57
CA PHE A 195 10.60 -17.60 12.99
C PHE A 195 10.33 -16.23 13.60
N SER A 196 11.13 -15.21 13.26
CA SER A 196 10.84 -13.82 13.62
C SER A 196 9.47 -13.42 13.09
N LEU A 197 9.18 -13.69 11.82
CA LEU A 197 7.88 -13.41 11.22
C LEU A 197 6.72 -14.09 11.98
N LEU A 198 6.89 -15.35 12.38
CA LEU A 198 5.88 -16.06 13.17
C LEU A 198 5.66 -15.37 14.52
N SER A 199 6.74 -15.07 15.23
CA SER A 199 6.70 -14.32 16.50
C SER A 199 5.98 -12.98 16.31
N ASP A 200 6.31 -12.25 15.25
CA ASP A 200 5.71 -10.96 14.92
C ASP A 200 4.21 -11.07 14.66
N CYS A 201 3.78 -12.12 13.97
CA CYS A 201 2.36 -12.35 13.67
C CYS A 201 1.57 -12.70 14.94
N MET A 202 2.19 -13.39 15.89
CA MET A 202 1.55 -13.81 17.13
C MET A 202 1.50 -12.70 18.18
N TRP A 203 2.60 -11.93 18.32
CA TRP A 203 2.82 -11.09 19.50
C TRP A 203 2.89 -9.60 19.21
N GLU A 204 3.47 -9.17 18.08
CA GLU A 204 3.67 -7.74 17.81
C GLU A 204 2.57 -7.14 16.93
N THR A 205 2.31 -7.78 15.79
CA THR A 205 1.40 -7.30 14.74
C THR A 205 -0.01 -7.06 15.27
N PRO A 206 -0.65 -7.96 16.04
CA PRO A 206 -2.01 -7.73 16.53
C PRO A 206 -2.09 -6.51 17.44
N ILE A 207 -1.07 -6.27 18.26
CA ILE A 207 -0.99 -5.13 19.18
C ILE A 207 -0.81 -3.83 18.39
N ALA A 208 0.13 -3.80 17.45
CA ALA A 208 0.39 -2.64 16.60
C ALA A 208 -0.86 -2.29 15.76
N GLN A 209 -1.54 -3.29 15.17
CA GLN A 209 -2.76 -3.10 14.41
C GLN A 209 -3.92 -2.57 15.27
N ALA A 210 -4.08 -3.06 16.50
CA ALA A 210 -5.10 -2.56 17.41
C ALA A 210 -4.86 -1.08 17.77
N LYS A 211 -3.62 -0.72 18.12
CA LYS A 211 -3.21 0.68 18.39
C LYS A 211 -3.49 1.58 17.18
N HIS A 212 -3.10 1.12 16.00
CA HIS A 212 -3.33 1.87 14.76
C HIS A 212 -4.82 2.05 14.45
N ALA A 213 -5.63 1.01 14.63
CA ALA A 213 -7.07 1.09 14.41
C ALA A 213 -7.77 2.09 15.35
N ILE A 214 -7.30 2.19 16.59
CA ILE A 214 -7.78 3.19 17.56
C ILE A 214 -7.38 4.60 17.11
N GLN A 215 -6.11 4.82 16.77
CA GLN A 215 -5.61 6.12 16.31
C GLN A 215 -6.34 6.62 15.05
N ILE A 216 -6.64 5.73 14.10
CA ILE A 216 -7.45 6.10 12.93
C ILE A 216 -8.85 6.55 13.36
N LYS A 217 -9.51 5.80 14.24
CA LYS A 217 -10.86 6.14 14.71
C LYS A 217 -10.89 7.46 15.47
N GLU A 218 -9.89 7.73 16.31
CA GLU A 218 -9.75 8.99 17.03
C GLU A 218 -9.57 10.16 16.06
N LYS A 219 -8.67 10.03 15.07
CA LYS A 219 -8.50 11.05 14.02
C LYS A 219 -9.79 11.26 13.22
N GLU A 220 -10.51 10.20 12.88
CA GLU A 220 -11.80 10.32 12.20
C GLU A 220 -12.88 10.99 13.06
N GLN A 221 -12.90 10.76 14.37
CA GLN A 221 -13.83 11.41 15.30
C GLN A 221 -13.50 12.89 15.51
N GLN A 222 -12.22 13.25 15.67
CA GLN A 222 -11.76 14.63 15.74
C GLN A 222 -12.16 15.41 14.47
N ILE A 223 -12.03 14.80 13.29
CA ILE A 223 -12.47 15.41 12.03
C ILE A 223 -13.99 15.63 12.01
N LYS A 224 -14.79 14.71 12.55
CA LYS A 224 -16.25 14.86 12.63
C LYS A 224 -16.65 15.98 13.60
N LEU A 225 -15.99 16.07 14.74
CA LEU A 225 -16.25 17.10 15.75
C LEU A 225 -15.88 18.50 15.25
N GLN A 226 -14.74 18.65 14.56
CA GLN A 226 -14.37 19.93 13.94
C GLN A 226 -15.41 20.39 12.89
N LYS A 227 -15.91 19.46 12.06
CA LYS A 227 -16.96 19.78 11.08
C LYS A 227 -18.31 20.14 11.69
N GLN A 228 -18.57 19.71 12.93
CA GLN A 228 -19.82 20.03 13.62
C GLN A 228 -19.72 21.37 14.35
N GLY A 229 -18.54 21.73 14.88
CA GLY A 229 -18.28 23.06 15.47
C GLY A 229 -18.28 24.20 14.45
N GLU A 230 -17.78 23.97 13.22
CA GLU A 230 -17.84 24.97 12.13
C GLU A 230 -19.28 25.30 11.69
N LEU A 231 -20.23 24.37 11.89
CA LEU A 231 -21.65 24.58 11.58
C LEU A 231 -22.40 25.36 12.67
N GLU A 232 -21.92 25.33 13.91
CA GLU A 232 -22.53 26.06 15.03
C GLU A 232 -22.06 27.53 15.11
N GLU A 233 -20.87 27.86 14.61
CA GLU A 233 -20.39 29.25 14.56
C GLU A 233 -21.01 30.09 13.42
N GLU A 234 -21.54 29.48 12.36
CA GLU A 234 -22.21 30.22 11.28
C GLU A 234 -23.63 30.71 11.65
N ASP A 235 -24.30 30.09 12.63
CA ASP A 235 -25.69 30.42 12.98
C ASP A 235 -25.82 31.53 14.06
N GLU A 236 -24.72 31.90 14.73
CA GLU A 236 -24.69 33.03 15.70
C GLU A 236 -24.54 34.40 15.01
N ASN A 237 -24.19 34.45 13.72
CA ASN A 237 -24.00 35.71 12.97
C ASN A 237 -25.25 36.11 12.17
N LEU A 238 -26.43 36.11 12.81
CA LEU A 238 -27.60 36.81 12.28
C LEU A 238 -27.45 38.32 12.58
N PRO A 239 -27.35 39.20 11.57
CA PRO A 239 -27.26 40.63 11.82
C PRO A 239 -28.57 41.12 12.46
N ILE A 240 -28.48 41.64 13.69
CA ILE A 240 -29.60 42.34 14.34
C ILE A 240 -29.92 43.57 13.49
N GLN A 241 -30.98 43.46 12.68
CA GLN A 241 -31.54 44.57 11.93
C GLN A 241 -32.08 45.60 12.93
N LYS A 242 -31.28 46.63 13.22
CA LYS A 242 -31.74 47.81 13.96
C LYS A 242 -32.74 48.55 13.07
N TYR A 243 -34.03 48.40 13.37
CA TYR A 243 -35.09 49.20 12.79
C TYR A 243 -34.85 50.70 13.10
N PRO A 244 -34.86 51.60 12.10
CA PRO A 244 -34.86 53.02 12.39
C PRO A 244 -36.22 53.42 12.98
N LEU A 245 -36.19 53.86 14.23
CA LEU A 245 -37.31 54.47 14.94
C LEU A 245 -37.70 55.76 14.18
N THR A 246 -38.74 55.71 13.36
CA THR A 246 -39.27 56.91 12.71
C THR A 246 -39.86 57.85 13.76
N GLN A 247 -39.16 58.94 14.05
CA GLN A 247 -39.71 60.09 14.76
C GLN A 247 -40.84 60.70 13.92
N ARG A 248 -42.09 60.41 14.27
CA ARG A 248 -43.24 61.20 13.82
C ARG A 248 -43.19 62.54 14.56
N LYS A 249 -42.77 63.58 13.83
CA LYS A 249 -42.96 64.98 14.25
C LYS A 249 -44.44 65.24 14.49
N LEU A 250 -44.76 65.78 15.67
CA LEU A 250 -45.96 66.58 15.85
C LEU A 250 -45.92 67.74 14.86
N SER A 251 -47.03 67.97 14.15
CA SER A 251 -47.41 69.32 13.73
C SER A 251 -48.89 69.50 13.98
N VAL A 252 -49.15 70.37 14.95
CA VAL A 252 -50.42 71.05 15.19
C VAL A 252 -50.62 72.05 14.06
N ALA A 253 -51.80 72.04 13.42
CA ALA A 253 -52.60 73.19 12.97
C ALA A 253 -53.84 72.65 12.24
#